data_AF-A0A925TM37-F1
#
_entry.id   AF-A0A925TM37-F1
#
_cell.length_a   1.000
_cell.length_b   1.000
_cell.length_c   1.000
_cell.angle_alpha   90.00
_cell.angle_beta   90.00
_cell.angle_gamma   90.00
#
_symmetry.space_group_name_H-M   'P 1'
#
loop_
_entity.id
_entity.type
_entity.pdbx_description
1 polymer ?
#
loop_
_entity_poly.entity_id
_entity_poly.type
_entity_poly.pdbx_seq_one_letter_code
_entity_poly.pdbx_strand_id
1 'polypeptide(L)'
;MFANLLQLITRRTPPDDYDLAFVKDVRVNPAREVRSRRSERWIVAGWVLIAAKCSAIWWLIETYRVPIHPLWLVVPTVVFGLLATALYIWRD
;
A
#
# COMPACT_ATOMS: atom_id res chain seq x y z
N MET A 1 -10.23 -28.95 -34.91
CA MET A 1 -8.84 -28.42 -35.04
C MET A 1 -8.25 -28.56 -36.45
N PHE A 2 -8.56 -29.61 -37.23
CA PHE A 2 -8.07 -29.77 -38.62
C PHE A 2 -8.58 -28.73 -39.64
N ALA A 3 -9.69 -28.04 -39.36
CA ALA A 3 -10.24 -27.00 -40.23
C ALA A 3 -9.30 -25.78 -40.41
N ASN A 4 -8.51 -25.45 -39.39
CA ASN A 4 -7.53 -24.36 -39.45
C ASN A 4 -6.33 -24.68 -40.35
N LEU A 5 -5.91 -25.96 -40.40
CA LEU A 5 -4.82 -26.41 -41.28
C LEU A 5 -5.22 -26.41 -42.76
N LEU A 6 -6.48 -26.78 -43.07
CA LEU A 6 -7.02 -26.71 -44.42
C LEU A 6 -7.17 -25.25 -44.93
N GLN A 7 -7.46 -24.29 -44.04
CA GLN A 7 -7.47 -22.86 -44.36
C GLN A 7 -6.07 -22.27 -44.59
N LEU A 8 -5.01 -22.89 -44.08
CA LEU A 8 -3.63 -22.43 -44.30
C LEU A 8 -3.09 -22.88 -45.68
N ILE A 9 -3.47 -24.10 -46.10
CA ILE A 9 -3.13 -24.66 -47.42
C ILE A 9 -3.95 -24.00 -48.53
N THR A 10 -5.23 -23.80 -48.27
CA THR A 10 -6.13 -23.08 -49.16
C THR A 10 -5.95 -21.60 -48.88
N ARG A 11 -5.03 -20.90 -49.56
CA ARG A 11 -4.85 -19.43 -49.47
C ARG A 11 -6.17 -18.68 -49.63
N ARG A 12 -7.00 -18.62 -48.58
CA ARG A 12 -8.03 -17.62 -48.43
C ARG A 12 -7.29 -16.37 -48.00
N THR A 13 -7.36 -15.35 -48.84
CA THR A 13 -7.10 -13.98 -48.41
C THR A 13 -7.89 -13.74 -47.12
N PRO A 14 -7.20 -13.41 -46.01
CA PRO A 14 -7.89 -13.03 -44.79
C PRO A 14 -8.84 -11.87 -45.10
N PRO A 15 -10.02 -11.77 -44.45
CA PRO A 15 -10.81 -10.55 -44.52
C PRO A 15 -9.94 -9.36 -44.11
N ASP A 16 -9.97 -8.27 -44.89
CA ASP A 16 -9.22 -7.01 -44.61
C ASP A 16 -9.60 -6.36 -43.25
N ASP A 17 -10.56 -6.96 -42.54
CA ASP A 17 -11.15 -6.50 -41.29
C ASP A 17 -10.32 -6.85 -40.04
N TYR A 18 -9.24 -7.63 -40.18
CA TYR A 18 -8.35 -7.96 -39.05
C TYR A 18 -7.51 -6.78 -38.56
N ASP A 19 -7.22 -5.80 -39.42
CA ASP A 19 -6.38 -4.64 -39.08
C ASP A 19 -7.11 -3.58 -38.22
N LEU A 20 -8.43 -3.66 -38.11
CA LEU A 20 -9.22 -2.69 -37.33
C LEU A 20 -9.31 -3.02 -35.83
N ALA A 21 -8.96 -4.25 -35.44
CA ALA A 21 -9.00 -4.69 -34.04
C ALA A 21 -7.62 -4.81 -33.38
N PHE A 22 -6.56 -4.34 -34.05
CA PHE A 22 -5.23 -4.34 -33.46
C PHE A 22 -5.15 -3.20 -32.43
N VAL A 23 -5.06 -3.57 -31.15
CA VAL A 23 -4.88 -2.61 -30.04
C VAL A 23 -3.53 -1.94 -30.22
N LYS A 24 -3.55 -0.77 -30.87
CA LYS A 24 -2.35 -0.01 -31.26
C LYS A 24 -1.54 0.50 -30.08
N ASP A 25 -2.21 0.76 -28.96
CA ASP A 25 -1.56 1.22 -27.74
C ASP A 25 -2.45 0.93 -26.53
N VAL A 26 -1.91 0.20 -25.55
CA VAL A 26 -2.51 0.09 -24.22
C VAL A 26 -1.84 1.14 -23.35
N ARG A 27 -2.46 2.33 -23.26
CA ARG A 27 -2.04 3.31 -22.26
C ARG A 27 -2.52 2.84 -20.89
N VAL A 28 -1.66 2.11 -20.19
CA VAL A 28 -1.81 1.93 -18.75
C VAL A 28 -1.57 3.32 -18.15
N ASN A 29 -2.64 4.04 -17.85
CA ASN A 29 -2.52 5.19 -16.99
C ASN A 29 -2.09 4.62 -15.63
N PRO A 30 -0.87 4.91 -15.12
CA PRO A 30 -0.61 4.64 -13.72
C PRO A 30 -1.51 5.64 -13.01
N ALA A 31 -2.75 5.23 -12.75
CA ALA A 31 -3.65 5.91 -11.86
C ALA A 31 -2.91 5.87 -10.53
N ARG A 32 -2.12 6.93 -10.29
CA ARG A 32 -1.37 7.22 -9.08
C ARG A 32 -2.23 6.73 -7.95
N GLU A 33 -1.82 5.64 -7.32
CA GLU A 33 -2.68 4.86 -6.43
C GLU A 33 -3.43 5.84 -5.54
N VAL A 34 -4.75 5.91 -5.72
CA VAL A 34 -5.56 6.92 -5.04
C VAL A 34 -5.42 6.61 -3.57
N ARG A 35 -4.58 7.40 -2.89
CA ARG A 35 -4.19 7.22 -1.50
C ARG A 35 -5.44 6.85 -0.71
N SER A 36 -5.53 5.59 -0.32
CA SER A 36 -6.75 5.12 0.30
C SER A 36 -6.86 5.82 1.64
N ARG A 37 -7.87 6.68 1.79
CA ARG A 37 -8.11 7.48 3.01
C ARG A 37 -8.20 6.63 4.28
N ARG A 38 -8.39 5.31 4.12
CA ARG A 38 -8.42 4.32 5.20
C ARG A 38 -7.03 4.11 5.81
N SER A 39 -5.98 3.99 5.00
CA SER A 39 -4.60 3.81 5.49
C SER A 39 -4.13 5.01 6.30
N GLU A 40 -4.41 6.21 5.79
CA GLU A 40 -4.09 7.47 6.46
C GLU A 40 -4.77 7.58 7.83
N ARG A 41 -6.05 7.18 7.93
CA ARG A 41 -6.78 7.14 9.22
C ARG A 41 -6.18 6.13 10.20
N TRP A 42 -5.71 4.98 9.74
CA TRP A 42 -5.08 3.99 10.62
C TRP A 42 -3.74 4.49 11.17
N ILE A 43 -2.95 5.20 10.37
CA ILE A 43 -1.71 5.84 10.82
C ILE A 43 -2.01 6.87 11.91
N VAL A 44 -2.99 7.76 11.67
CA VAL A 44 -3.41 8.77 12.65
C VAL A 44 -3.94 8.12 13.94
N ALA A 45 -4.79 7.09 13.82
CA ALA A 45 -5.31 6.36 14.98
C ALA A 45 -4.18 5.69 15.78
N GLY A 46 -3.18 5.14 15.09
CA GLY A 46 -1.98 4.56 15.72
C GLY A 46 -1.20 5.61 16.52
N TRP A 47 -0.96 6.79 15.95
CA TRP A 47 -0.30 7.90 16.64
C TRP A 47 -1.07 8.38 17.87
N VAL A 48 -2.40 8.49 17.78
CA VAL A 48 -3.25 8.85 18.93
C VAL A 48 -3.15 7.80 20.03
N LEU A 49 -3.17 6.51 19.69
CA LEU A 49 -3.03 5.41 20.65
C LEU A 49 -1.67 5.41 21.34
N ILE A 50 -0.59 5.70 20.59
CA ILE A 50 0.76 5.85 21.13
C ILE A 50 0.81 7.00 22.14
N ALA A 51 0.27 8.17 21.78
CA ALA A 51 0.23 9.33 22.66
C ALA A 51 -0.55 9.03 23.95
N ALA A 52 -1.75 8.45 23.84
CA ALA A 52 -2.56 8.06 24.98
C ALA A 52 -1.83 7.09 25.93
N LYS A 53 -1.15 6.08 25.37
CA LYS A 53 -0.37 5.12 26.15
C LYS A 53 0.81 5.78 26.86
N CYS A 54 1.52 6.67 26.19
CA CYS A 54 2.66 7.39 26.78
C CYS A 54 2.21 8.28 27.95
N SER A 55 1.09 9.01 27.79
CA SER A 55 0.50 9.80 28.87
C SER A 55 0.07 8.94 30.06
N ALA A 56 -0.51 7.77 29.81
CA ALA A 56 -0.89 6.84 30.86
C ALA A 56 0.33 6.31 31.63
N ILE A 57 1.41 5.96 30.94
CA ILE A 57 2.67 5.50 31.55
C ILE A 57 3.28 6.62 32.40
N TRP A 58 3.31 7.86 31.90
CA TRP A 58 3.78 9.01 32.66
C TRP A 58 3.00 9.15 33.97
N TRP A 59 1.67 9.16 33.88
CA TRP A 59 0.77 9.28 35.03
C TRP A 59 1.02 8.16 36.05
N LEU A 60 1.24 6.93 35.57
CA LEU A 60 1.51 5.78 36.43
C LEU A 60 2.87 5.91 37.14
N ILE A 61 3.92 6.35 36.44
CA ILE A 61 5.24 6.53 37.04
C ILE A 61 5.21 7.62 38.12
N GLU A 62 4.51 8.72 37.86
CA GLU A 62 4.35 9.81 38.82
C GLU A 62 3.52 9.39 40.04
N THR A 63 2.46 8.61 39.82
CA THR A 63 1.58 8.10 40.89
C THR A 63 2.28 7.08 41.79
N TYR A 64 3.05 6.16 41.21
CA TYR A 64 3.68 5.04 41.94
C TYR A 64 5.16 5.29 42.28
N ARG A 65 5.72 6.46 41.96
CA ARG A 65 7.14 6.84 42.14
C ARG A 65 8.11 5.73 41.74
N VAL A 66 7.84 5.10 40.59
CA VAL A 66 8.65 3.99 40.11
C VAL A 66 10.01 4.52 39.65
N PRO A 67 11.15 3.93 40.08
CA PRO A 67 12.48 4.39 39.71
C PRO A 67 12.86 3.95 38.27
N ILE A 68 11.96 4.13 37.31
CA ILE A 68 12.15 3.79 35.90
C ILE A 68 11.92 5.04 35.08
N HIS A 69 12.85 5.35 34.18
CA HIS A 69 12.73 6.51 33.31
C HIS A 69 11.62 6.26 32.26
N PRO A 70 10.57 7.10 32.17
CA PRO A 70 9.45 6.90 31.24
C PRO A 70 9.88 6.75 29.77
N LEU A 71 11.00 7.40 29.43
CA LEU A 71 11.61 7.40 28.10
C LEU A 71 11.88 5.99 27.57
N TRP A 72 12.22 5.02 28.44
CA TRP A 72 12.52 3.64 28.02
C TRP A 72 11.33 2.93 27.38
N LEU A 73 10.09 3.31 27.72
CA LEU A 73 8.90 2.77 27.08
C LEU A 73 8.46 3.62 25.89
N VAL A 74 8.61 4.95 25.97
CA VAL A 74 8.17 5.87 24.90
C VAL A 74 9.03 5.68 23.65
N VAL A 75 10.35 5.61 23.80
CA VAL A 75 11.31 5.55 22.69
C VAL A 75 11.04 4.40 21.73
N PRO A 76 11.00 3.11 22.13
CA PRO A 76 10.75 2.02 21.19
C PRO A 76 9.40 2.15 20.50
N THR A 77 8.37 2.62 21.21
CA THR A 77 7.02 2.77 20.66
C THR A 77 6.98 3.85 19.58
N VAL A 78 7.63 4.99 19.81
CA VAL A 78 7.76 6.07 18.83
C VAL A 78 8.61 5.63 17.64
N VAL A 79 9.70 4.90 17.88
CA VAL A 79 10.55 4.35 16.81
C VAL A 79 9.76 3.42 15.91
N PHE A 80 9.01 2.45 16.46
CA PHE A 80 8.18 1.56 15.65
C PHE A 80 7.06 2.30 14.90
N GLY A 81 6.43 3.30 15.53
CA GLY A 81 5.43 4.16 14.87
C GLY A 81 6.02 4.95 13.70
N LEU A 82 7.21 5.52 13.88
CA LEU A 82 7.96 6.20 12.82
C LEU A 82 8.35 5.23 11.71
N LEU A 83 8.81 4.02 12.05
CA LEU A 83 9.23 3.01 11.09
C LEU A 83 8.04 2.53 10.24
N ALA A 84 6.88 2.31 10.86
CA ALA A 84 5.65 2.00 10.14
C ALA A 84 5.21 3.14 9.22
N THR A 85 5.31 4.39 9.68
CA THR A 85 4.98 5.58 8.87
C THR A 85 5.98 5.75 7.72
N ALA A 86 7.27 5.52 7.95
CA ALA A 86 8.32 5.59 6.95
C ALA A 86 8.16 4.50 5.89
N LEU A 87 7.87 3.26 6.28
CA LEU A 87 7.57 2.17 5.36
C LEU A 87 6.33 2.45 4.49
N TYR A 88 5.31 3.11 5.06
CA TYR A 88 4.15 3.54 4.27
C TYR A 88 4.54 4.58 3.21
N ILE A 89 5.42 5.53 3.54
CA ILE A 89 5.91 6.55 2.59
C ILE A 89 6.87 5.94 1.55
N TRP A 90 7.70 4.96 1.93
CA TRP A 90 8.69 4.31 1.07
C TRP A 90 8.14 3.23 0.14
N ARG A 91 6.95 2.71 0.44
CA ARG A 91 6.29 1.72 -0.40
C ARG A 91 5.69 2.35 -1.68
N ASP A 92 5.56 3.68 -1.69
CA ASP A 92 5.19 4.52 -2.82
C ASP A 92 6.43 5.25 -3.41
#